data_AF-A7SS40-F1
#
_entry.id   AF-A7SS40-F1
#
_cell.length_a   1.000
_cell.length_b   1.000
_cell.length_c   1.000
_cell.angle_alpha   90.00
_cell.angle_beta   90.00
_cell.angle_gamma   90.00
#
_symmetry.space_group_name_H-M   'P 1'
#
loop_
_entity.id
_entity.type
_entity.pdbx_description
1 polymer ?
#
loop_
_entity_poly.entity_id
_entity_poly.type
_entity_poly.pdbx_seq_one_letter_code
_entity_poly.pdbx_strand_id
1 'polypeptide(L)' 'ESIKDFCLVAVFGSQEKCFPDSYKVLQFQNPWKRGKLFVRLRSSAMAATAFGQVTSV' A
#
# COMPACT_ATOMS: atom_id res chain seq x y z
N GLU A 1 -3.78 19.66 15.37
CA GLU A 1 -3.53 19.22 13.98
C GLU A 1 -4.30 17.95 13.69
N SER A 2 -4.94 17.83 12.52
CA SER A 2 -5.57 16.58 12.07
C SER A 2 -4.56 15.74 11.28
N ILE A 3 -4.40 14.47 11.63
CA ILE A 3 -3.57 13.53 10.87
C ILE A 3 -4.21 13.35 9.48
N LYS A 4 -3.39 13.46 8.41
CA LYS A 4 -3.86 13.24 7.04
C LYS A 4 -4.21 11.76 6.81
N ASP A 5 -5.11 11.46 5.87
CA ASP A 5 -5.48 10.08 5.55
C ASP A 5 -4.35 9.38 4.78
N PHE A 6 -3.54 8.63 5.53
CA PHE A 6 -2.44 7.82 5.02
C PHE A 6 -2.85 6.36 4.90
N CYS A 7 -2.24 5.66 3.96
CA CYS A 7 -2.35 4.20 3.83
C CYS A 7 -0.97 3.57 3.66
N LEU A 8 -0.89 2.30 4.06
CA LEU A 8 0.29 1.48 3.85
C LEU A 8 0.24 0.87 2.45
N VAL A 9 1.38 0.92 1.75
CA VAL A 9 1.49 0.49 0.37
C VAL A 9 2.71 -0.43 0.21
N ALA A 10 2.52 -1.62 -0.35
CA ALA A 10 3.63 -2.46 -0.76
C ALA A 10 3.79 -2.43 -2.28
N VAL A 11 5.02 -2.24 -2.74
CA VAL A 11 5.40 -2.22 -4.16
C VAL A 11 6.27 -3.43 -4.46
N PHE A 12 5.88 -4.19 -5.47
CA PHE A 12 6.58 -5.38 -5.97
C PHE A 12 6.75 -5.26 -7.48
N GLY A 13 7.96 -4.93 -7.94
CA GLY A 13 8.17 -4.61 -9.36
C GLY A 13 7.32 -3.40 -9.77
N SER A 14 6.43 -3.57 -10.76
CA SER A 14 5.48 -2.55 -11.21
C SER A 14 4.12 -2.62 -10.50
N GLN A 15 3.90 -3.59 -9.61
CA GLN A 15 2.63 -3.75 -8.91
C GLN A 15 2.64 -3.00 -7.59
N GLU A 16 1.53 -2.33 -7.29
CA GLU A 16 1.28 -1.62 -6.05
C GLU A 16 0.04 -2.18 -5.37
N LYS A 17 0.15 -2.47 -4.07
CA LYS A 17 -0.98 -2.91 -3.24
C LYS A 17 -1.13 -2.01 -2.03
N CYS A 18 -2.32 -1.44 -1.88
CA CYS A 18 -2.71 -0.70 -0.69
C CYS A 18 -3.28 -1.65 0.37
N PHE A 19 -2.96 -1.41 1.63
CA PHE A 19 -3.41 -2.22 2.76
C PHE A 19 -4.37 -1.43 3.65
N PRO A 20 -5.34 -2.12 4.27
CA PRO A 20 -6.21 -1.51 5.27
C PRO A 20 -5.42 -1.15 6.52
N ASP A 21 -5.96 -0.20 7.30
CA ASP A 21 -5.28 0.34 8.49
C ASP A 21 -5.11 -0.71 9.59
N SER A 22 -5.94 -1.76 9.59
CA SER A 22 -5.86 -2.91 10.49
C SER A 22 -4.79 -3.93 10.09
N TYR A 23 -4.10 -3.74 8.96
CA TYR A 23 -3.16 -4.72 8.45
C TYR A 23 -1.92 -4.83 9.34
N LYS A 24 -1.56 -6.07 9.70
CA LYS A 24 -0.40 -6.35 10.55
C LYS A 24 0.88 -6.39 9.72
N VAL A 25 1.66 -5.30 9.75
CA VAL A 25 2.90 -5.15 8.98
C VAL A 25 3.89 -6.31 9.20
N LEU A 26 3.93 -6.88 10.41
CA LEU A 26 4.83 -8.00 10.72
C LEU A 26 4.42 -9.33 10.05
N GLN A 27 3.19 -9.47 9.55
CA GLN A 27 2.73 -10.67 8.85
C GLN A 27 3.14 -10.70 7.37
N PHE A 28 3.74 -9.63 6.87
CA PHE A 28 4.23 -9.58 5.51
C PHE A 28 5.39 -10.56 5.29
N GLN A 29 5.19 -11.51 4.39
CA GLN A 29 6.27 -12.40 3.99
C GLN A 29 7.21 -11.78 2.95
N ASN A 30 6.71 -10.89 2.09
CA ASN A 30 7.39 -10.57 0.83
C ASN A 30 8.02 -9.17 0.65
N PRO A 31 7.62 -8.04 1.30
CA PRO A 31 8.24 -6.75 1.02
C PRO A 31 9.67 -6.68 1.55
N TRP A 32 10.02 -7.40 2.61
CA TRP A 32 11.38 -7.38 3.18
C TRP A 32 12.44 -8.04 2.29
N LYS A 33 12.01 -8.93 1.39
CA LYS A 33 12.92 -9.71 0.53
C LYS A 33 12.88 -9.25 -0.93
N ARG A 34 11.71 -8.89 -1.46
CA ARG A 34 11.51 -8.63 -2.90
C ARG A 34 10.62 -7.41 -3.21
N GLY A 35 10.39 -6.53 -2.24
CA GLY A 35 9.55 -5.35 -2.44
C GLY A 35 10.00 -4.14 -1.64
N LYS A 36 9.14 -3.12 -1.61
CA LYS A 36 9.31 -1.92 -0.79
C LYS A 36 7.99 -1.60 -0.11
N LEU A 37 8.07 -1.13 1.13
CA LEU A 37 6.91 -0.68 1.89
C LEU A 37 6.95 0.84 2.01
N PHE A 38 5.85 1.49 1.67
CA PHE A 38 5.70 2.95 1.69
C PHE A 38 4.48 3.34 2.52
N VAL A 39 4.54 4.55 3.06
CA VAL A 39 3.37 5.27 3.58
C VAL A 39 3.02 6.35 2.55
N ARG A 40 1.77 6.37 2.09
CA ARG A 40 1.28 7.34 1.09
C ARG A 40 -0.02 7.95 1.54
N LEU A 41 -0.36 9.12 1.02
CA LEU A 41 -1.74 9.63 1.14
C LEU A 41 -2.67 8.69 0.38
N ARG A 42 -3.79 8.33 0.99
CA ARG A 42 -4.76 7.38 0.40
C ARG A 42 -5.25 7.87 -0.95
N SER A 43 -5.51 9.16 -1.09
CA SER A 43 -5.91 9.79 -2.36
C SER A 43 -4.87 9.61 -3.46
N SER A 44 -3.58 9.77 -3.15
CA SER A 44 -2.48 9.57 -4.10
C SER A 44 -2.31 8.11 -4.49
N ALA A 45 -2.46 7.19 -3.55
CA ALA A 45 -2.34 5.76 -3.80
C ALA A 45 -3.51 5.24 -4.66
N MET A 46 -4.74 5.69 -4.41
CA MET A 46 -5.92 5.36 -5.23
C MET A 46 -5.78 5.89 -6.67
N ALA A 47 -5.26 7.10 -6.86
CA ALA A 47 -5.01 7.65 -8.20
C ALA A 47 -3.99 6.81 -9.00
N ALA A 48 -2.95 6.29 -8.34
CA ALA A 48 -1.98 5.40 -8.97
C ALA A 48 -2.57 4.02 -9.30
N THR A 49 -3.44 3.49 -8.43
CA THR A 49 -4.01 2.14 -8.60
C THR A 49 -5.21 2.10 -9.57
N ALA A 50 -5.82 3.25 -9.88
CA ALA A 50 -6.83 3.36 -10.94
C ALA A 50 -6.29 2.97 -12.33
N PHE A 51 -4.96 2.96 -12.52
CA PHE A 51 -4.30 2.46 -13.74
C PHE A 51 -3.83 0.99 -13.65
N GLY A 52 -4.06 0.31 -12.51
CA GLY A 52 -3.63 -1.08 -12.29
C GLY A 52 -4.42 -1.75 -11.17
N GLN A 53 -5.59 -2.29 -11.52
CA GLN A 53 -6.46 -3.21 -10.76
C GLN A 53 -6.13 -3.43 -9.26
N VAL A 54 -6.93 -2.81 -8.39
CA VAL A 54 -7.05 -3.25 -6.98
C VAL A 54 -7.85 -4.56 -6.95
N THR A 55 -7.19 -5.68 -6.69
CA THR A 55 -7.88 -6.84 -6.10
C THR A 55 -7.91 -6.65 -4.59
N SER A 56 -9.06 -6.20 -4.10
CA SER A 56 -9.45 -6.39 -2.70
C SER A 56 -9.44 -7.89 -2.43
N VAL A 57 -8.72 -8.28 -1.39
CA VAL A 57 -8.92 -9.57 -0.71
C VAL A 57 -9.85 -9.35 0.47
#